data_AF-A0A5C7JYQ7-F1
#
_entry.id   AF-A0A5C7JYQ7-F1
#
_cell.length_a   1.000
_cell.length_b   1.000
_cell.length_c   1.000
_cell.angle_alpha   90.00
_cell.angle_beta   90.00
_cell.angle_gamma   90.00
#
_symmetry.space_group_name_H-M   'P 1'
#
loop_
_entity.id
_entity.type
_entity.pdbx_description
1 polymer ?
#
loop_
_entity_poly.entity_id
_entity_poly.type
_entity_poly.pdbx_seq_one_letter_code
_entity_poly.pdbx_strand_id
1 'polypeptide(L)'
;MSKPSQIAIRTEDGRVFFDMAETDNPCFGCGCCCRHFRVSFYQGELDSQPGGVVPAGLTVPVTPFRVAMKGTEHGNGRCVSQLDDGRCGIYENRPSVCGEFPVFM
;
A
#
# COMPACT_ATOMS: atom_id res chain seq x y z
N MET A 1 24.85 15.68 -17.05
CA MET A 1 24.91 14.67 -15.98
C MET A 1 23.49 14.14 -15.81
N SER A 2 23.21 12.89 -16.21
CA SER A 2 21.86 12.33 -16.08
C SER A 2 21.53 12.19 -14.60
N LYS A 3 20.43 12.81 -14.17
CA LYS A 3 19.89 12.61 -12.82
C LYS A 3 19.69 11.10 -12.62
N PRO A 4 20.20 10.49 -11.53
CA PRO A 4 19.97 9.08 -11.28
C PRO A 4 18.46 8.84 -11.19
N SER A 5 17.97 7.83 -11.91
CA SER A 5 16.55 7.47 -11.95
C SER A 5 16.03 7.00 -10.59
N GLN A 6 16.93 6.56 -9.70
CA GLN A 6 16.64 6.03 -8.37
C GLN A 6 17.40 6.77 -7.28
N ILE A 7 16.69 7.17 -6.22
CA ILE A 7 17.19 7.84 -5.01
C ILE A 7 17.04 6.85 -3.85
N ALA A 8 18.13 6.49 -3.18
CA ALA A 8 18.07 5.59 -2.03
C ALA A 8 17.86 6.40 -0.74
N ILE A 9 16.70 6.24 -0.11
CA ILE A 9 16.33 6.84 1.19
C ILE A 9 16.51 5.77 2.27
N ARG A 10 17.37 6.03 3.25
CA ARG A 10 17.53 5.14 4.40
C ARG A 10 16.58 5.55 5.52
N THR A 11 15.72 4.63 5.93
CA THR A 11 14.88 4.82 7.12
C THR A 11 15.63 4.52 8.40
N GLU A 12 15.10 5.03 9.51
CA GLU A 12 15.64 4.85 10.87
C GLU A 12 15.70 3.37 11.30
N ASP A 13 14.80 2.53 10.77
CA ASP A 13 14.77 1.07 10.96
C ASP A 13 15.83 0.32 10.12
N GLY A 14 16.71 1.06 9.42
CA GLY A 14 17.79 0.49 8.60
C GLY A 14 17.35 -0.02 7.23
N ARG A 15 16.06 0.08 6.88
CA ARG A 15 15.56 -0.26 5.54
C ARG A 15 15.98 0.80 4.53
N VAL A 16 16.33 0.35 3.33
CA VAL A 16 16.67 1.22 2.20
C VAL A 16 15.49 1.25 1.24
N PHE A 17 14.85 2.41 1.12
CA PHE A 17 13.80 2.68 0.15
C PHE A 17 14.43 3.22 -1.12
N PHE A 18 14.11 2.62 -2.27
CA PHE A 18 14.51 3.14 -3.57
C PHE A 18 13.36 3.95 -4.13
N ASP A 19 13.49 5.27 -4.07
CA ASP A 19 12.55 6.23 -4.62
C ASP A 19 12.89 6.50 -6.09
N MET A 20 11.87 6.57 -6.96
CA MET A 20 12.07 6.87 -8.39
C MET A 20 11.75 8.35 -8.58
N ALA A 21 12.66 9.11 -9.21
CA ALA A 21 12.50 10.56 -9.33
C ALA A 21 11.10 10.93 -9.86
N GLU A 22 10.42 11.84 -9.13
CA GLU A 22 8.98 12.22 -9.21
C GLU A 22 8.36 12.40 -10.61
N THR A 23 9.18 12.53 -11.66
CA THR A 23 8.73 12.72 -13.05
C THR A 23 8.39 11.43 -13.79
N ASP A 24 8.77 10.25 -13.27
CA ASP A 24 8.57 8.95 -13.94
C ASP A 24 7.56 8.00 -13.26
N ASN A 25 7.07 8.31 -12.04
CA ASN A 25 6.12 7.42 -11.36
C ASN A 25 4.83 8.15 -10.93
N PRO A 26 3.70 7.93 -11.64
CA PRO A 26 2.40 8.57 -11.35
C PRO A 26 1.79 8.15 -10.00
N CYS A 27 2.41 7.21 -9.29
CA CYS A 27 1.87 6.60 -8.07
C CYS A 27 2.31 7.30 -6.77
N PHE A 28 3.38 8.10 -6.79
CA PHE A 28 3.88 8.80 -5.59
C PHE A 28 3.17 10.14 -5.31
N GLY A 29 2.48 10.73 -6.29
CA GLY A 29 1.79 12.01 -6.15
C GLY A 29 0.33 11.94 -5.68
N CYS A 30 -0.23 10.76 -5.35
CA CYS A 30 -1.65 10.65 -4.96
C CYS A 30 -1.92 9.85 -3.68
N GLY A 31 -0.96 9.11 -3.13
CA GLY A 31 -1.18 8.28 -1.93
C GLY A 31 -2.23 7.18 -2.09
N CYS A 32 -2.67 6.92 -3.33
CA CYS A 32 -3.75 6.00 -3.67
C CYS A 32 -3.24 4.86 -4.56
N CYS A 33 -2.09 4.25 -4.23
CA CYS A 33 -1.53 3.13 -4.99
C CYS A 33 -2.55 1.99 -5.22
N CYS A 34 -3.50 1.86 -4.29
CA CYS A 34 -4.64 0.97 -4.33
C CYS A 34 -5.71 1.28 -5.41
N ARG A 35 -5.52 2.31 -6.23
CA ARG A 35 -6.34 2.65 -7.42
C ARG A 35 -5.91 1.86 -8.66
N HIS A 36 -4.65 1.44 -8.70
CA HIS A 36 -4.03 0.87 -9.89
C HIS A 36 -3.47 -0.52 -9.63
N PHE A 37 -2.84 -0.71 -8.46
CA PHE A 37 -2.21 -1.97 -8.12
C PHE A 37 -3.08 -2.84 -7.22
N ARG A 38 -2.87 -4.15 -7.35
CA ARG A 38 -3.38 -5.11 -6.38
C ARG A 38 -2.61 -4.96 -5.07
N VAL A 39 -3.33 -4.71 -3.98
CA VAL A 39 -2.73 -4.61 -2.65
C VAL A 39 -2.75 -5.99 -2.01
N SER A 40 -1.63 -6.72 -2.06
CA SER A 40 -1.50 -8.06 -1.46
C SER A 40 -0.46 -8.07 -0.34
N PHE A 41 -0.81 -8.67 0.80
CA PHE A 41 0.02 -8.69 2.00
C PHE A 41 -0.16 -9.99 2.80
N TYR A 42 0.60 -10.14 3.89
CA TYR A 42 0.59 -11.36 4.70
C TYR A 42 -0.68 -11.41 5.56
N GLN A 43 -1.32 -12.58 5.65
CA GLN A 43 -2.56 -12.72 6.44
C GLN A 43 -2.37 -12.41 7.93
N GLY A 44 -1.14 -12.48 8.46
CA GLY A 44 -0.83 -12.16 9.86
C GLY A 44 -1.07 -10.70 10.24
N GLU A 45 -1.21 -9.80 9.27
CA GLU A 45 -1.52 -8.39 9.52
C GLU A 45 -3.02 -8.15 9.75
N LEU A 46 -3.87 -9.16 9.55
CA LEU A 46 -5.31 -9.08 9.77
C LEU A 46 -5.66 -8.96 11.25
N ASP A 47 -6.68 -8.18 11.57
CA ASP A 47 -7.25 -8.06 12.92
C ASP A 47 -7.77 -9.38 13.50
N SER A 48 -8.04 -10.37 12.65
CA SER A 48 -8.36 -11.74 13.05
C SER A 48 -7.15 -12.52 13.58
N GLN A 49 -5.93 -12.06 13.32
CA GLN A 49 -4.68 -12.68 13.75
C GLN A 49 -4.07 -11.94 14.95
N PRO A 50 -3.32 -12.64 15.82
CA PRO A 50 -2.66 -12.00 16.95
C PRO A 50 -1.70 -10.88 16.51
N GLY A 51 -1.98 -9.64 16.93
CA GLY A 51 -1.14 -8.48 16.64
C GLY A 51 -1.39 -7.82 15.27
N GLY A 52 -2.34 -8.31 14.48
CA GLY A 52 -2.75 -7.64 13.25
C GLY A 52 -3.77 -6.52 13.51
N VAL A 53 -3.87 -5.59 12.55
CA VAL A 53 -4.70 -4.38 12.65
C VAL A 53 -5.62 -4.17 11.45
N VAL A 54 -5.41 -4.92 10.36
CA VAL A 54 -6.12 -4.72 9.10
C VAL A 54 -7.47 -5.45 9.14
N PRO A 55 -8.61 -4.79 8.87
CA PRO A 55 -9.91 -5.45 9.00
C PRO A 55 -10.07 -6.61 8.03
N ALA A 56 -10.19 -7.84 8.53
CA ALA A 56 -10.32 -9.05 7.70
C ALA A 56 -11.52 -8.97 6.75
N GLY A 57 -12.61 -8.32 7.18
CA GLY A 57 -13.82 -8.09 6.38
C GLY A 57 -13.60 -7.28 5.09
N LEU A 58 -12.48 -6.56 4.97
CA LEU A 58 -12.11 -5.74 3.80
C LEU A 58 -11.12 -6.46 2.88
N THR A 59 -10.84 -7.75 3.14
CA THR A 59 -9.84 -8.53 2.42
C THR A 59 -10.42 -9.79 1.78
N VAL A 60 -9.71 -10.32 0.78
CA VAL A 60 -9.99 -11.60 0.13
C VAL A 60 -8.75 -12.49 0.16
N PRO A 61 -8.92 -13.80 0.36
CA PRO A 61 -7.82 -14.75 0.30
C PRO A 61 -7.29 -14.86 -1.13
N VAL A 62 -5.96 -14.83 -1.28
CA VAL A 62 -5.28 -15.05 -2.56
C VAL A 62 -4.55 -16.40 -2.53
N THR A 63 -3.84 -16.66 -1.44
CA THR A 63 -3.18 -17.95 -1.16
C THR A 63 -3.39 -18.29 0.32
N PRO A 64 -3.02 -19.49 0.80
CA PRO A 64 -3.16 -19.85 2.21
C PRO A 64 -2.46 -18.92 3.21
N PHE A 65 -1.50 -18.11 2.75
CA PHE A 65 -0.72 -17.19 3.60
C PHE A 65 -0.82 -15.72 3.18
N ARG A 66 -1.50 -15.41 2.08
CA ARG A 66 -1.63 -14.04 1.56
C ARG A 66 -3.08 -13.68 1.29
N VAL A 67 -3.39 -12.43 1.63
CA VAL A 67 -4.67 -11.80 1.35
C VAL A 67 -4.47 -10.57 0.49
N ALA A 68 -5.53 -10.12 -0.17
CA ALA A 68 -5.56 -8.85 -0.88
C ALA A 68 -6.71 -7.98 -0.41
N MET A 69 -6.57 -6.67 -0.53
CA MET A 69 -7.71 -5.76 -0.29
C MET A 69 -8.78 -5.98 -1.36
N LYS A 70 -10.04 -6.09 -0.90
CA LYS A 70 -11.23 -6.19 -1.77
C LYS A 70 -11.27 -5.02 -2.74
N GLY A 71 -11.64 -5.30 -3.99
CA GLY A 71 -11.69 -4.33 -5.08
C GLY A 71 -10.36 -4.13 -5.82
N THR A 72 -9.25 -4.66 -5.31
CA THR A 72 -7.93 -4.56 -5.97
C THR A 72 -7.50 -5.86 -6.65
N GLU A 73 -8.32 -6.91 -6.62
CA GLU A 73 -7.95 -8.30 -6.96
C GLU A 73 -7.34 -8.45 -8.36
N HIS A 74 -7.92 -7.77 -9.34
CA HIS A 74 -7.55 -7.86 -10.75
C HIS A 74 -6.62 -6.70 -11.20
N GLY A 75 -6.23 -5.80 -10.29
CA GLY A 75 -5.62 -4.53 -10.65
C GLY A 75 -6.61 -3.56 -11.31
N ASN A 76 -6.22 -2.28 -11.45
CA ASN A 76 -7.06 -1.19 -11.98
C ASN A 76 -8.40 -0.93 -11.28
N GLY A 77 -8.65 -1.58 -10.14
CA GLY A 77 -9.84 -1.38 -9.32
C GLY A 77 -9.56 -0.47 -8.12
N ARG A 78 -10.62 0.09 -7.53
CA ARG A 78 -10.53 0.86 -6.28
C ARG A 78 -10.64 -0.09 -5.10
N CYS A 79 -9.76 0.08 -4.11
CA CYS A 79 -9.92 -0.58 -2.82
C CYS A 79 -11.28 -0.23 -2.20
N VAL A 80 -11.94 -1.23 -1.59
CA VAL A 80 -13.24 -1.07 -0.93
C VAL A 80 -13.22 -0.01 0.18
N SER A 81 -12.06 0.23 0.80
CA SER A 81 -11.89 1.22 1.87
C SER A 81 -11.65 2.65 1.37
N GLN A 82 -11.64 2.88 0.05
CA GLN A 82 -11.39 4.19 -0.52
C GLN A 82 -12.64 5.08 -0.40
N LEU A 83 -12.46 6.29 0.14
CA LEU A 83 -13.50 7.32 0.23
C LEU A 83 -13.69 8.05 -1.11
N ASP A 84 -14.81 8.76 -1.25
CA ASP A 84 -15.15 9.50 -2.48
C ASP A 84 -14.15 10.60 -2.83
N ASP A 85 -13.54 11.21 -1.81
CA ASP A 85 -12.48 12.22 -1.95
C ASP A 85 -11.09 11.63 -2.27
N GLY A 86 -11.02 10.31 -2.41
CA GLY A 86 -9.81 9.57 -2.76
C GLY A 86 -9.03 9.04 -1.56
N ARG A 87 -9.29 9.50 -0.32
CA ARG A 87 -8.51 9.09 0.86
C ARG A 87 -8.81 7.66 1.30
N CYS A 88 -7.89 7.09 2.08
CA CYS A 88 -8.09 5.78 2.72
C CYS A 88 -9.00 5.92 3.95
N GLY A 89 -10.12 5.19 3.99
CA GLY A 89 -11.04 5.14 5.13
C GLY A 89 -10.55 4.32 6.32
N ILE A 90 -9.45 3.56 6.16
CA ILE A 90 -8.82 2.77 7.23
C ILE A 90 -7.36 3.17 7.43
N TYR A 91 -7.05 4.48 7.34
CA TYR A 91 -5.66 4.96 7.30
C TYR A 91 -4.80 4.43 8.46
N GLU A 92 -5.28 4.45 9.71
CA GLU A 92 -4.54 3.93 10.87
C GLU A 92 -4.44 2.39 10.88
N ASN A 93 -5.35 1.70 10.21
CA ASN A 93 -5.47 0.25 10.14
C ASN A 93 -5.01 -0.30 8.78
N ARG A 94 -4.16 0.45 8.08
CA ARG A 94 -3.66 0.09 6.75
C ARG A 94 -2.67 -1.08 6.84
N PRO A 95 -2.63 -1.98 5.84
CA PRO A 95 -1.57 -2.99 5.76
C PRO A 95 -0.22 -2.32 5.56
N SER A 96 0.86 -2.99 5.96
CA SER A 96 2.25 -2.53 5.82
C SER A 96 2.55 -2.02 4.42
N VAL A 97 2.13 -2.77 3.39
CA VAL A 97 2.32 -2.40 1.97
C VAL A 97 1.65 -1.08 1.57
N CYS A 98 0.62 -0.63 2.28
CA CYS A 98 0.03 0.70 2.10
C CYS A 98 0.68 1.73 3.02
N GLY A 99 1.14 1.31 4.21
CA GLY A 99 1.66 2.21 5.22
C GLY A 99 3.13 2.56 5.15
N GLU A 100 3.90 1.79 4.38
CA GLU A 100 5.29 2.12 4.05
C GLU A 100 5.41 3.28 3.05
N PHE A 101 4.32 3.66 2.38
CA PHE A 101 4.29 4.80 1.47
C PHE A 101 3.71 6.03 2.18
N PRO A 102 4.49 7.11 2.38
CA PRO A 102 3.98 8.34 2.93
C PRO A 102 2.97 8.97 1.95
N VAL A 103 1.81 9.37 2.46
CA VAL A 103 0.87 10.23 1.72
C VAL A 103 1.28 11.66 2.03
N PHE A 104 2.04 12.29 1.13
CA PHE A 104 2.52 13.69 1.21
C PHE A 104 3.00 14.17 2.60
N MET A 105 4.32 14.32 2.73
CA MET A 105 4.89 15.35 3.62
C MET A 105 5.69 16.33 2.77
#